data_AF-A0A7T5ENA2-F1
#
_entry.id   AF-A0A7T5ENA2-F1
#
_cell.length_a   1.000
_cell.length_b   1.000
_cell.length_c   1.000
_cell.angle_alpha   90.00
_cell.angle_beta   90.00
_cell.angle_gamma   90.00
#
_symmetry.space_group_name_H-M   'P 1'
#
loop_
_entity.id
_entity.type
_entity.pdbx_description
1 polymer ?
#
loop_
_entity_poly.entity_id
_entity_poly.type
_entity_poly.pdbx_seq_one_letter_code
_entity_poly.pdbx_strand_id
1 'polypeptide(L)'
;MQLNTNTGNFTPDNLIAGIDVPQQVKAVTLKSGQGVVARGTVLGIVTADGLAVKVNSANADGSQTADCILVNDVDTTAGNVVAEAYISGQFNRKALIFGGSDTAAQHETTLRERGIFLSDNISY
;
A
#
# COMPACT_ATOMS: atom_id res chain seq x y z
N MET A 1 27.26 -29.81 -18.44
CA MET A 1 26.60 -28.76 -19.25
C MET A 1 25.14 -28.68 -18.79
N GLN A 2 24.83 -27.80 -17.86
CA GLN A 2 23.47 -27.69 -17.30
C GLN A 2 22.67 -26.69 -18.16
N LEU A 3 21.69 -27.20 -18.91
CA LEU A 3 20.98 -26.51 -20.00
C LEU A 3 19.59 -25.98 -19.57
N ASN A 4 19.47 -25.37 -18.39
CA ASN A 4 18.22 -24.70 -18.01
C ASN A 4 18.49 -23.48 -17.14
N THR A 5 18.59 -22.30 -17.77
CA THR A 5 18.50 -21.01 -17.10
C THR A 5 17.06 -20.53 -17.21
N ASN A 6 16.29 -20.61 -16.12
CA ASN A 6 14.95 -20.03 -16.05
C ASN A 6 15.04 -18.54 -16.48
N THR A 7 14.44 -18.21 -17.62
CA THR A 7 14.66 -16.95 -18.34
C THR A 7 13.67 -15.86 -17.92
N GLY A 8 13.11 -15.96 -16.71
CA GLY A 8 12.22 -14.98 -16.11
C GLY A 8 10.93 -15.59 -15.61
N ASN A 9 10.56 -15.23 -14.37
CA ASN A 9 9.24 -15.49 -13.82
C ASN A 9 8.38 -14.24 -14.06
N PHE A 10 7.23 -14.40 -14.73
CA PHE A 10 6.19 -13.38 -14.80
C PHE A 10 5.15 -13.67 -13.72
N THR A 11 5.11 -12.83 -12.69
CA THR A 11 4.05 -12.86 -11.69
C THR A 11 3.02 -11.79 -12.08
N PRO A 12 1.77 -12.17 -12.38
CA PRO A 12 0.72 -11.21 -12.67
C PRO A 12 0.53 -10.24 -11.51
N ASP A 13 0.18 -9.00 -11.84
CA ASP A 13 -0.25 -8.03 -10.84
C ASP A 13 -1.48 -8.56 -10.11
N ASN A 14 -1.37 -8.66 -8.79
CA ASN A 14 -2.46 -9.15 -7.95
C ASN A 14 -3.00 -8.06 -7.01
N LEU A 15 -2.54 -6.82 -7.16
CA LEU A 15 -2.92 -5.71 -6.28
C LEU A 15 -4.23 -5.07 -6.73
N ILE A 16 -4.43 -4.89 -8.04
CA ILE A 16 -5.67 -4.32 -8.57
C ILE A 16 -6.74 -5.40 -8.70
N ALA A 17 -7.92 -5.18 -8.10
CA ALA A 17 -9.01 -6.17 -8.09
C ALA A 17 -10.18 -5.82 -9.02
N GLY A 18 -10.20 -4.62 -9.61
CA GLY A 18 -11.24 -4.21 -10.53
C GLY A 18 -11.03 -2.79 -11.09
N ILE A 19 -11.86 -2.43 -12.07
CA ILE A 19 -11.83 -1.12 -12.75
C ILE A 19 -13.11 -0.30 -12.52
N ASP A 20 -14.06 -0.84 -11.73
CA ASP A 20 -15.36 -0.22 -11.50
C ASP A 20 -15.25 1.13 -10.74
N VAL A 21 -14.19 1.28 -9.95
CA VAL A 21 -13.85 2.51 -9.24
C VAL A 21 -12.62 3.14 -9.91
N PRO A 22 -12.70 4.40 -10.39
CA PRO A 22 -11.55 5.08 -10.97
C PRO A 22 -10.36 5.10 -10.02
N GLN A 23 -9.20 4.69 -10.54
CA GLN A 23 -7.94 4.76 -9.81
C GLN A 23 -7.39 6.17 -9.88
N GLN A 24 -7.32 6.84 -8.74
CA GLN A 24 -6.68 8.14 -8.63
C GLN A 24 -5.43 8.02 -7.76
N VAL A 25 -4.38 8.72 -8.16
CA VAL A 25 -3.10 8.78 -7.45
C VAL A 25 -2.82 10.19 -6.98
N LYS A 26 -2.09 10.29 -5.87
CA LYS A 26 -1.59 11.53 -5.31
C LYS A 26 -0.15 11.33 -4.86
N ALA A 27 0.65 12.39 -4.95
CA ALA A 27 1.98 12.41 -4.35
C ALA A 27 1.88 12.45 -2.82
N VAL A 28 2.61 11.56 -2.16
CA VAL A 28 2.80 11.50 -0.70
C VAL A 28 4.28 11.43 -0.39
N THR A 29 4.70 12.03 0.71
CA THR A 29 6.10 11.98 1.14
C THR A 29 6.24 10.91 2.21
N LEU A 30 6.93 9.81 1.91
CA LEU A 30 7.25 8.79 2.89
C LEU A 30 8.31 9.28 3.87
N LYS A 31 8.11 8.99 5.15
CA LYS A 31 9.10 9.23 6.20
C LYS A 31 10.32 8.32 6.00
N SER A 32 11.51 8.88 6.22
CA SER A 32 12.76 8.13 6.26
C SER A 32 12.76 7.02 7.30
N GLY A 33 13.59 5.99 7.07
CA GLY A 33 13.85 4.93 8.05
C GLY A 33 12.84 3.79 8.08
N GLN A 34 11.93 3.70 7.09
CA GLN A 34 11.00 2.57 6.96
C GLN A 34 11.59 1.40 6.15
N GLY A 35 12.81 1.56 5.64
CA GLY A 35 13.45 0.62 4.71
C GLY A 35 12.79 0.68 3.33
N VAL A 36 12.72 -0.47 2.68
CA VAL A 36 11.96 -0.66 1.44
C VAL A 36 10.48 -0.85 1.79
N VAL A 37 9.65 0.10 1.36
CA VAL A 37 8.19 0.03 1.47
C VAL A 37 7.67 -0.53 0.16
N ALA A 38 7.11 -1.74 0.21
CA ALA A 38 6.62 -2.42 -0.98
C ALA A 38 5.30 -1.82 -1.47
N ARG A 39 5.05 -1.93 -2.77
CA ARG A 39 3.78 -1.65 -3.43
C ARG A 39 2.63 -2.39 -2.74
N GLY A 40 1.47 -1.73 -2.64
CA GLY A 40 0.32 -2.28 -1.93
C GLY A 40 0.38 -2.07 -0.41
N THR A 41 1.43 -1.42 0.11
CA THR A 41 1.47 -1.02 1.51
C THR A 41 0.42 0.06 1.78
N VAL A 42 -0.41 -0.17 2.79
CA VAL A 42 -1.37 0.81 3.29
C VAL A 42 -0.63 1.80 4.18
N LEU A 43 -0.82 3.08 3.89
CA LEU A 43 -0.14 4.18 4.54
C LEU A 43 -1.11 4.99 5.39
N GLY A 44 -0.65 5.38 6.57
CA GLY A 44 -1.25 6.42 7.40
C GLY A 44 -0.40 7.69 7.33
N ILE A 45 -1.04 8.84 7.55
CA ILE A 45 -0.37 10.15 7.54
C ILE A 45 -0.15 10.60 8.98
N VAL A 46 1.11 10.87 9.33
CA VAL A 46 1.47 11.45 10.63
C VAL A 46 0.99 12.90 10.66
N THR A 47 0.19 13.24 11.67
CA THR A 47 -0.48 14.55 11.78
C THR A 47 0.51 15.70 11.98
N ALA A 48 1.62 15.43 12.68
CA ALA A 48 2.58 16.45 13.06
C ALA A 48 3.42 16.98 11.88
N ASP A 49 3.83 16.09 10.96
CA ASP A 49 4.76 16.40 9.87
C ASP A 49 4.17 16.14 8.48
N GLY A 50 2.97 15.55 8.39
CA GLY A 50 2.31 15.21 7.13
C GLY A 50 2.99 14.07 6.37
N LEU A 51 3.91 13.35 7.01
CA LEU A 51 4.66 12.27 6.37
C LEU A 51 3.88 10.96 6.42
N ALA A 52 3.98 10.20 5.33
CA ALA A 52 3.38 8.90 5.20
C ALA A 52 4.25 7.82 5.83
N VAL A 53 3.64 6.97 6.66
CA VAL A 53 4.24 5.76 7.21
C VAL A 53 3.31 4.56 7.03
N LYS A 54 3.83 3.35 7.15
CA LYS A 54 2.99 2.14 7.17
C LYS A 54 1.92 2.28 8.26
N VAL A 55 0.66 2.06 7.89
CA VAL A 55 -0.45 2.18 8.84
C VAL A 55 -0.24 1.21 9.99
N ASN A 56 -0.44 1.68 11.22
CA ASN A 56 -0.34 0.85 12.40
C ASN A 56 -1.31 1.36 13.48
N SER A 57 -2.34 0.58 13.77
CA SER A 57 -3.40 0.91 14.71
C SER A 57 -2.91 1.10 16.15
N ALA A 58 -1.72 0.61 16.49
CA ALA A 58 -1.08 0.83 17.78
C ALA A 58 -0.49 2.25 17.94
N ASN A 59 -0.35 3.00 16.84
CA ASN A 59 0.16 4.37 16.88
C ASN A 59 -0.94 5.35 17.34
N ALA A 60 -0.53 6.57 17.72
CA ALA A 60 -1.44 7.64 18.15
C ALA A 60 -1.07 9.00 17.54
N ASP A 61 -0.27 9.00 16.47
CA ASP A 61 0.30 10.19 15.82
C ASP A 61 -0.44 10.61 14.54
N GLY A 62 -1.53 9.92 14.19
CA GLY A 62 -2.29 10.05 12.94
C GLY A 62 -2.11 8.86 12.00
N SER A 63 -0.98 8.14 12.11
CA SER A 63 -0.67 7.00 11.26
C SER A 63 -1.44 5.72 11.59
N GLN A 64 -2.26 5.74 12.64
CA GLN A 64 -3.18 4.65 12.97
C GLN A 64 -4.36 4.54 12.01
N THR A 65 -4.63 5.58 11.22
CA THR A 65 -5.75 5.63 10.29
C THR A 65 -5.24 5.46 8.87
N ALA A 66 -5.75 4.46 8.16
CA ALA A 66 -5.42 4.25 6.75
C ALA A 66 -5.90 5.42 5.88
N ASP A 67 -5.03 5.94 5.02
CA ASP A 67 -5.34 7.08 4.14
C ASP A 67 -5.15 6.74 2.66
N CYS A 68 -4.05 6.07 2.31
CA CYS A 68 -3.72 5.75 0.91
C CYS A 68 -2.91 4.44 0.78
N ILE A 69 -2.74 3.95 -0.46
CA ILE A 69 -1.99 2.72 -0.78
C ILE A 69 -0.82 3.03 -1.70
N LEU A 70 0.39 2.57 -1.38
CA LEU A 70 1.58 2.85 -2.16
C LEU A 70 1.54 2.21 -3.56
N VAL A 71 1.87 3.00 -4.61
CA VAL A 71 1.81 2.56 -6.01
C VAL A 71 3.02 1.71 -6.43
N ASN A 72 4.21 2.01 -5.93
CA ASN A 72 5.47 1.35 -6.32
C ASN A 72 6.34 1.07 -5.09
N ASP A 73 7.30 0.15 -5.22
CA ASP A 73 8.30 -0.06 -4.17
C ASP A 73 9.16 1.20 -3.99
N VAL A 74 9.32 1.67 -2.76
CA VAL A 74 10.10 2.88 -2.46
C VAL A 74 11.05 2.60 -1.31
N ASP A 75 12.34 2.87 -1.54
CA ASP A 75 13.36 2.82 -0.50
C ASP A 75 13.47 4.18 0.22
N THR A 76 13.22 4.17 1.52
CA THR A 76 13.26 5.36 2.40
C THR A 76 14.52 5.41 3.28
N THR A 77 15.53 4.59 3.00
CA THR A 77 16.78 4.53 3.78
C THR A 77 17.59 5.82 3.69
N ALA A 78 17.63 6.45 2.52
CA ALA A 78 18.44 7.65 2.26
C ALA A 78 17.78 8.97 2.67
N GLY A 79 16.49 8.96 3.05
CA GLY A 79 15.77 10.16 3.41
C GLY A 79 14.26 10.06 3.19
N ASN A 80 13.57 11.20 3.35
CA ASN A 80 12.16 11.29 3.02
C ASN A 80 12.02 11.28 1.49
N VAL A 81 11.14 10.43 0.96
CA VAL A 81 11.00 10.22 -0.49
C VAL A 81 9.57 10.51 -0.91
N VAL A 82 9.40 11.29 -1.97
CA VAL A 82 8.10 11.52 -2.59
C VAL A 82 7.75 10.32 -3.47
N ALA A 83 6.56 9.78 -3.28
CA ALA A 83 6.04 8.66 -4.04
C ALA A 83 4.58 8.86 -4.39
N GLU A 84 4.11 8.06 -5.35
CA GLU A 84 2.71 8.04 -5.72
C GLU A 84 1.96 7.04 -4.83
N ALA A 85 0.81 7.45 -4.32
CA ALA A 85 -0.11 6.59 -3.58
C ALA A 85 -1.51 6.70 -4.16
N TYR A 86 -2.21 5.57 -4.23
CA TYR A 86 -3.61 5.49 -4.60
C TYR A 86 -4.48 6.09 -3.48
N ILE A 87 -5.36 7.00 -3.87
CA ILE A 87 -6.38 7.61 -3.00
C ILE A 87 -7.78 7.06 -3.29
N SER A 88 -7.96 6.37 -4.42
CA SER A 88 -9.20 5.70 -4.78
C SER A 88 -8.93 4.48 -5.66
N GLY A 89 -9.87 3.55 -5.70
CA GLY A 89 -9.82 2.38 -6.57
C GLY A 89 -10.26 1.10 -5.87
N GLN A 90 -10.18 -0.01 -6.60
CA GLN A 90 -10.53 -1.33 -6.09
C GLN A 90 -9.28 -2.22 -6.02
N PHE A 91 -8.98 -2.71 -4.81
CA PHE A 91 -7.74 -3.41 -4.49
C PHE A 91 -8.00 -4.78 -3.89
N ASN A 92 -7.07 -5.70 -4.13
CA ASN A 92 -7.13 -7.04 -3.60
C ASN A 92 -6.75 -7.05 -2.13
N ARG A 93 -7.69 -7.47 -1.27
CA ARG A 93 -7.50 -7.59 0.18
C ARG A 93 -6.24 -8.36 0.55
N LYS A 94 -5.92 -9.43 -0.18
CA LYS A 94 -4.80 -10.33 0.11
C LYS A 94 -3.44 -9.81 -0.32
N ALA A 95 -3.41 -8.80 -1.19
CA ALA A 95 -2.18 -8.21 -1.70
C ALA A 95 -1.75 -6.97 -0.89
N LEU A 96 -2.61 -6.48 0.01
CA LEU A 96 -2.30 -5.33 0.86
C LEU A 96 -1.32 -5.68 1.97
N ILE A 97 -0.42 -4.74 2.24
CA ILE A 97 0.61 -4.86 3.28
C ILE A 97 0.30 -3.82 4.36
N PHE A 98 0.34 -4.26 5.62
CA PHE A 98 0.04 -3.41 6.77
C PHE A 98 1.23 -3.37 7.74
N GLY A 99 1.27 -2.37 8.61
CA GLY A 99 2.23 -2.30 9.70
C GLY A 99 1.76 -3.06 10.94
N GLY A 100 2.71 -3.48 11.78
CA GLY A 100 2.39 -4.15 13.06
C GLY A 100 1.61 -5.46 12.86
N SER A 101 0.52 -5.62 13.60
CA SER A 101 -0.42 -6.75 13.52
C SER A 101 -1.71 -6.39 12.79
N ASP A 102 -1.71 -5.30 12.04
CA ASP A 102 -2.91 -4.80 11.39
C ASP A 102 -3.33 -5.67 10.22
N THR A 103 -4.64 -5.71 10.00
CA THR A 103 -5.28 -6.48 8.95
C THR A 103 -6.21 -5.59 8.14
N ALA A 104 -6.51 -6.03 6.92
CA ALA A 104 -7.49 -5.36 6.07
C ALA A 104 -8.85 -5.18 6.75
N ALA A 105 -9.28 -6.13 7.60
CA ALA A 105 -10.55 -6.05 8.31
C ALA A 105 -10.62 -4.87 9.29
N GLN A 106 -9.49 -4.48 9.90
CA GLN A 106 -9.44 -3.34 10.82
C GLN A 106 -9.55 -2.01 10.10
N HIS A 107 -9.05 -1.91 8.87
CA HIS A 107 -8.96 -0.66 8.12
C HIS A 107 -10.00 -0.51 7.01
N GLU A 108 -10.78 -1.56 6.73
CA GLU A 108 -11.70 -1.58 5.60
C GLU A 108 -12.74 -0.47 5.63
N THR A 109 -13.32 -0.17 6.78
CA THR A 109 -14.32 0.90 6.92
C THR A 109 -13.70 2.25 6.55
N THR A 110 -12.54 2.56 7.11
CA THR A 110 -11.81 3.80 6.84
C THR A 110 -11.39 3.89 5.38
N LEU A 111 -10.85 2.81 4.80
CA LEU A 111 -10.47 2.76 3.38
C LEU A 111 -11.68 3.02 2.49
N ARG A 112 -12.85 2.43 2.81
CA ARG A 112 -14.09 2.62 2.06
C ARG A 112 -14.57 4.07 2.12
N GLU A 113 -14.49 4.72 3.29
CA GLU A 113 -14.81 6.15 3.45
C GLU A 113 -13.90 7.05 2.61
N ARG A 114 -12.66 6.61 2.34
CA ARG A 114 -11.71 7.31 1.46
C ARG A 114 -11.87 6.96 -0.03
N GLY A 115 -12.81 6.09 -0.40
CA GLY A 115 -13.02 5.68 -1.80
C GLY A 115 -12.11 4.55 -2.27
N ILE A 116 -11.48 3.84 -1.32
CA ILE A 116 -10.66 2.65 -1.54
C ILE A 116 -11.49 1.43 -1.18
N PHE A 117 -11.81 0.60 -2.17
CA PHE A 117 -12.65 -0.57 -2.01
C PHE A 117 -11.80 -1.84 -2.02
N LEU A 118 -12.11 -2.76 -1.11
CA LEU A 118 -11.42 -4.03 -1.02
C LEU A 118 -12.27 -5.14 -1.65
N SER A 119 -11.62 -6.02 -2.39
CA SER A 119 -12.24 -7.23 -2.92
C SER A 119 -11.33 -8.41 -2.71
N ASP A 120 -11.90 -9.58 -2.46
CA ASP A 120 -11.16 -10.81 -2.45
C ASP A 120 -11.01 -11.28 -3.90
N ASN A 121 -9.79 -11.26 -4.43
CA ASN A 121 -9.56 -11.79 -5.75
C ASN A 121 -9.87 -13.30 -5.71
N ILE A 122 -10.83 -13.74 -6.52
CA ILE A 122 -11.16 -15.16 -6.68
C ILE A 122 -10.10 -15.70 -7.65
N SER A 123 -9.18 -16.52 -7.15
CA SER A 123 -8.30 -17.30 -8.03
C SER A 123 -9.18 -18.22 -8.87
N TYR A 124 -9.33 -17.92 -10.16
CA TYR A 124 -9.85 -18.87 -11.14
C TYR A 124 -8.74 -19.83 -11.55
#